data_AF-A0A1H6ZHD5-F1
#
_entry.id   AF-A0A1H6ZHD5-F1
#
_cell.length_a   1.000
_cell.length_b   1.000
_cell.length_c   1.000
_cell.angle_alpha   90.00
_cell.angle_beta   90.00
_cell.angle_gamma   90.00
#
_symmetry.space_group_name_H-M   'P 1'
#
loop_
_entity.id
_entity.type
_entity.pdbx_description
1 polymer ?
#
loop_
_entity_poly.entity_id
_entity_poly.type
_entity_poly.pdbx_seq_one_letter_code
_entity_poly.pdbx_strand_id
1 'polypeptide(L)'
;MLTGKCTEKRHRFPLPGPEGLAARASFPNIVLSRALPGPQPGRIAWGMTASVFLSSALARTLDLRVPSNRWAAAGLLGGAALARLGGRSWVSSASTGLSAFAAWATARELDPDHPMTANAALPVTLALALLEKEENTAQAAGNILAALVALSSARILTASVGRVPSATDQAALAAQAVMGAAAGQHAAALLPGASLALSAQQNDEFALKESWSAAAALIAGLLPALLSTHAPGKAGMAELATAGALLAAPQLLERRAVSSETDAGHSTISSERVHLSHLLALGGLALGGVLGQSRAQLPLAVATLATAVMRRGEAQARS
;
A
#
# COMPACT_ATOMS: atom_id res chain seq x y z
N MET A 1 19.60 54.09 -14.79
CA MET A 1 20.14 54.35 -13.44
C MET A 1 20.27 53.00 -12.74
N LEU A 2 21.52 52.67 -12.36
CA LEU A 2 21.99 51.54 -11.55
C LEU A 2 21.68 50.11 -12.02
N THR A 3 22.59 49.63 -12.87
CA THR A 3 22.96 48.23 -13.10
C THR A 3 23.81 47.71 -11.95
N GLY A 4 23.47 46.53 -11.41
CA GLY A 4 24.26 45.78 -10.41
C GLY A 4 24.92 44.56 -11.05
N LYS A 5 26.25 44.50 -11.00
CA LYS A 5 27.12 43.46 -11.57
C LYS A 5 27.38 42.31 -10.57
N CYS A 6 27.39 41.08 -11.12
CA CYS A 6 28.40 40.02 -10.99
C CYS A 6 28.75 39.44 -9.59
N THR A 7 28.63 38.11 -9.43
CA THR A 7 29.81 37.26 -9.17
C THR A 7 29.61 35.83 -9.69
N GLU A 8 30.65 35.41 -10.39
CA GLU A 8 30.94 34.18 -11.10
C GLU A 8 31.51 33.13 -10.13
N LYS A 9 30.99 31.90 -10.13
CA LYS A 9 31.71 30.72 -9.59
C LYS A 9 31.82 29.65 -10.67
N ARG A 10 33.00 29.60 -11.31
CA ARG A 10 33.43 28.49 -12.17
C ARG A 10 33.86 27.33 -11.29
N HIS A 11 33.18 26.20 -11.39
CA HIS A 11 33.77 24.90 -11.06
C HIS A 11 34.13 24.19 -12.36
N ARG A 12 35.44 24.08 -12.62
CA ARG A 12 36.00 23.22 -13.67
C ARG A 12 36.23 21.81 -13.11
N PHE A 13 35.56 20.83 -13.74
CA PHE A 13 35.97 19.50 -14.21
C PHE A 13 37.01 18.64 -13.43
N PRO A 14 36.85 17.31 -13.49
CA PRO A 14 37.52 16.58 -14.58
C PRO A 14 36.61 15.66 -15.40
N LEU A 15 36.91 15.64 -16.71
CA LEU A 15 36.43 14.68 -17.71
C LEU A 15 37.21 13.34 -17.59
N PRO A 16 36.67 12.24 -18.15
CA PRO A 16 37.17 10.88 -17.95
C PRO A 16 38.48 10.63 -18.73
N GLY A 17 39.38 9.87 -18.12
CA GLY A 17 40.57 9.35 -18.78
C GLY A 17 40.25 8.14 -19.67
N PRO A 18 40.83 8.04 -20.88
CA PRO A 18 40.85 6.82 -21.67
C PRO A 18 42.15 6.06 -21.38
N GLU A 19 42.09 4.81 -20.92
CA GLU A 19 43.13 3.79 -21.10
C GLU A 19 42.74 2.50 -20.36
N GLY A 20 42.95 1.35 -20.99
CA GLY A 20 43.08 0.08 -20.27
C GLY A 20 42.18 -1.09 -20.69
N LEU A 21 42.21 -1.47 -21.97
CA LEU A 21 41.93 -2.85 -22.40
C LEU A 21 42.96 -3.78 -21.74
N ALA A 22 42.51 -4.66 -20.84
CA ALA A 22 43.23 -5.89 -20.49
C ALA A 22 42.24 -7.00 -20.15
N ALA A 23 42.08 -7.91 -21.10
CA ALA A 23 41.44 -9.19 -20.92
C ALA A 23 42.20 -10.05 -19.89
N ARG A 24 41.48 -10.69 -18.97
CA ARG A 24 41.91 -11.97 -18.40
C ARG A 24 40.68 -12.76 -17.93
N ALA A 25 40.45 -13.86 -18.63
CA ALA A 25 39.61 -14.96 -18.19
C ALA A 25 40.26 -15.69 -17.01
N SER A 26 39.46 -16.07 -16.01
CA SER A 26 39.60 -17.37 -15.33
C SER A 26 38.36 -17.65 -14.48
N PHE A 27 37.78 -18.84 -14.68
CA PHE A 27 36.69 -19.45 -13.89
C PHE A 27 37.22 -19.99 -12.53
N PRO A 28 36.50 -20.89 -11.84
CA PRO A 28 35.53 -20.64 -10.76
C PRO A 28 36.09 -21.06 -9.39
N ASN A 29 35.56 -20.52 -8.29
CA ASN A 29 35.78 -21.13 -6.97
C ASN A 29 34.45 -21.62 -6.39
N ILE A 30 34.22 -22.91 -6.61
CA ILE A 30 33.33 -23.76 -5.83
C ILE A 30 33.95 -23.87 -4.43
N VAL A 31 33.30 -23.26 -3.42
CA VAL A 31 33.56 -23.60 -2.02
C VAL A 31 32.40 -24.46 -1.54
N LEU A 32 32.61 -25.77 -1.68
CA LEU A 32 31.92 -26.80 -0.91
C LEU A 32 32.62 -26.88 0.45
N SER A 33 31.92 -26.48 1.51
CA SER A 33 32.24 -26.95 2.86
C SER A 33 30.94 -27.13 3.64
N ARG A 34 30.48 -28.38 3.61
CA ARG A 34 29.55 -28.98 4.57
C ARG A 34 30.10 -28.77 5.99
N ALA A 35 29.32 -28.17 6.86
CA ALA A 35 29.35 -28.46 8.28
C ALA A 35 27.94 -28.92 8.69
N LEU A 36 27.82 -30.20 9.01
CA LEU A 36 26.61 -30.76 9.63
C LEU A 36 26.59 -30.33 11.11
N PRO A 37 25.49 -29.80 11.64
CA PRO A 37 25.37 -29.53 13.07
C PRO A 37 25.18 -30.84 13.84
N GLY A 38 25.96 -31.02 14.90
CA GLY A 38 25.78 -32.11 15.87
C GLY A 38 24.46 -31.98 16.65
N PRO A 39 23.89 -33.09 17.12
CA PRO A 39 22.63 -33.10 17.85
C PRO A 39 22.80 -32.45 19.22
N GLN A 40 22.05 -31.38 19.48
CA GLN A 40 21.91 -30.77 20.81
C GLN A 40 20.77 -31.48 21.56
N PRO A 41 21.05 -32.23 22.65
CA PRO A 41 19.99 -32.77 23.48
C PRO A 41 19.44 -31.68 24.40
N GLY A 42 18.11 -31.43 24.34
CA GLY A 42 17.41 -30.78 25.45
C GLY A 42 16.82 -29.38 25.23
N ARG A 43 16.54 -28.94 23.99
CA ARG A 43 15.64 -27.77 23.80
C ARG A 43 14.18 -28.22 23.77
N ILE A 44 13.49 -28.01 24.88
CA ILE A 44 12.04 -28.07 25.00
C ILE A 44 11.44 -27.08 23.99
N ALA A 45 10.72 -27.61 23.00
CA ALA A 45 10.21 -26.90 21.85
C ALA A 45 9.02 -26.00 22.21
N TRP A 46 9.30 -24.77 22.63
CA TRP A 46 8.35 -23.65 22.57
C TRP A 46 8.41 -22.90 21.23
N GLY A 47 8.76 -23.60 20.14
CA GLY A 47 9.26 -23.00 18.90
C GLY A 47 8.43 -23.23 17.65
N MET A 48 7.14 -23.58 17.75
CA MET A 48 6.31 -23.88 16.57
C MET A 48 5.41 -22.73 16.09
N THR A 49 5.19 -21.67 16.86
CA THR A 49 4.28 -20.58 16.45
C THR A 49 4.99 -19.35 15.86
N ALA A 50 6.26 -19.11 16.18
CA ALA A 50 6.98 -17.93 15.68
C ALA A 50 7.41 -18.05 14.19
N SER A 51 7.64 -19.27 13.70
CA SER A 51 8.17 -19.49 12.34
C SER A 51 7.13 -19.32 11.22
N VAL A 52 5.83 -19.50 11.52
CA VAL A 52 4.77 -19.45 10.51
C VAL A 52 4.47 -18.02 10.07
N PHE A 53 4.62 -17.03 10.97
CA PHE A 53 4.41 -15.62 10.62
C PHE A 53 5.56 -15.00 9.82
N LEU A 54 6.73 -15.65 9.77
CA LEU A 54 7.90 -15.12 9.06
C LEU A 54 7.83 -15.28 7.53
N SER A 55 6.82 -15.99 7.00
CA SER A 55 6.67 -16.28 5.57
C SER A 55 5.42 -15.68 4.92
N SER A 56 4.71 -14.77 5.61
CA SER A 56 3.53 -14.10 5.06
C SER A 56 3.89 -12.94 4.14
N ALA A 57 3.20 -12.81 3.00
CA ALA A 57 3.30 -11.66 2.10
C ALA A 57 2.46 -10.46 2.57
N LEU A 58 1.60 -10.64 3.58
CA LEU A 58 0.77 -9.58 4.16
C LEU A 58 1.41 -8.96 5.40
N ALA A 59 2.15 -9.75 6.18
CA ALA A 59 2.73 -9.32 7.44
C ALA A 59 3.88 -8.32 7.22
N ARG A 60 3.70 -7.09 7.72
CA ARG A 60 4.77 -6.09 7.80
C ARG A 60 4.90 -5.64 9.24
N THR A 61 6.06 -5.82 9.83
CA THR A 61 6.31 -5.40 11.21
C THR A 61 6.54 -3.89 11.25
N LEU A 62 5.97 -3.25 12.26
CA LEU A 62 6.16 -1.82 12.48
C LEU A 62 7.41 -1.59 13.33
N ASP A 63 8.58 -1.41 12.70
CA ASP A 63 9.80 -1.05 13.42
C ASP A 63 9.77 0.43 13.84
N LEU A 64 9.50 0.69 15.12
CA LEU A 64 9.49 2.05 15.69
C LEU A 64 10.85 2.72 15.71
N ARG A 65 11.95 2.04 15.38
CA ARG A 65 13.26 2.69 15.20
C ARG A 65 13.25 3.60 13.97
N VAL A 66 12.47 3.26 12.94
CA VAL A 66 12.31 4.04 11.71
C VAL A 66 11.41 5.26 11.96
N PRO A 67 11.87 6.50 11.67
CA PRO A 67 11.09 7.72 11.93
C PRO A 67 9.70 7.74 11.29
N SER A 68 9.56 7.28 10.04
CA SER A 68 8.25 7.24 9.35
C SER A 68 7.24 6.33 10.07
N ASN A 69 7.70 5.21 10.63
CA ASN A 69 6.84 4.29 11.40
C ASN A 69 6.38 4.91 12.73
N ARG A 70 7.19 5.79 13.34
CA ARG A 70 6.77 6.56 14.53
C ARG A 70 5.63 7.50 14.21
N TRP A 71 5.68 8.16 13.05
CA TRP A 71 4.58 9.01 12.58
C TRP A 71 3.32 8.19 12.32
N ALA A 72 3.43 6.99 11.75
CA ALA A 72 2.30 6.09 11.59
C ALA A 72 1.65 5.70 12.92
N ALA A 73 2.46 5.32 13.92
CA ALA A 73 1.98 5.01 15.26
C ALA A 73 1.38 6.23 15.95
N ALA A 74 1.99 7.40 15.82
CA ALA A 74 1.50 8.65 16.36
C ALA A 74 0.17 9.07 15.71
N GLY A 75 0.02 8.90 14.40
CA GLY A 75 -1.23 9.15 13.68
C GLY A 75 -2.35 8.21 14.11
N LEU A 76 -2.04 6.93 14.29
CA LEU A 76 -2.98 5.93 14.79
C LEU A 76 -3.48 6.29 16.20
N LEU A 77 -2.56 6.45 17.15
CA LEU A 77 -2.89 6.71 18.55
C LEU A 77 -3.45 8.13 18.75
N GLY A 78 -2.81 9.12 18.14
CA GLY A 78 -3.22 10.52 18.19
C GLY A 78 -4.57 10.74 17.52
N GLY A 79 -4.82 10.11 16.38
CA GLY A 79 -6.11 10.19 15.71
C GLY A 79 -7.25 9.60 16.53
N ALA A 80 -7.02 8.43 17.14
CA ALA A 80 -7.99 7.84 18.06
C ALA A 80 -8.21 8.71 19.30
N ALA A 81 -7.15 9.27 19.90
CA ALA A 81 -7.26 10.16 21.05
C ALA A 81 -8.03 11.44 20.71
N LEU A 82 -7.72 12.09 19.57
CA LEU A 82 -8.40 13.31 19.13
C LEU A 82 -9.89 13.07 18.86
N ALA A 83 -10.23 11.97 18.18
CA ALA A 83 -11.61 11.56 17.95
C ALA A 83 -12.35 11.32 19.28
N ARG A 84 -11.68 10.67 20.24
CA ARG A 84 -12.23 10.40 21.57
C ARG A 84 -12.49 11.68 22.37
N LEU A 85 -11.54 12.62 22.33
CA LEU A 85 -11.67 13.95 22.95
C LEU A 85 -12.78 14.77 22.29
N GLY A 86 -13.04 14.55 21.00
CA GLY A 86 -14.20 15.09 20.28
C GLY A 86 -15.53 14.44 20.64
N GLY A 87 -15.59 13.56 21.65
CA GLY A 87 -16.82 12.96 22.15
C GLY A 87 -17.27 11.68 21.42
N ARG A 88 -16.51 11.20 20.43
CA ARG A 88 -16.87 9.99 19.67
C ARG A 88 -16.79 8.72 20.51
N SER A 89 -17.55 7.71 20.11
CA SER A 89 -17.44 6.34 20.66
C SER A 89 -16.04 5.75 20.49
N TRP A 90 -15.71 4.73 21.28
CA TRP A 90 -14.41 4.03 21.20
C TRP A 90 -14.16 3.41 19.82
N VAL A 91 -15.19 2.82 19.20
CA VAL A 91 -15.06 2.19 17.88
C VAL A 91 -14.84 3.24 16.80
N SER A 92 -15.60 4.35 16.82
CA SER A 92 -15.39 5.45 15.87
C SER A 92 -14.03 6.14 16.07
N SER A 93 -13.56 6.22 17.31
CA SER A 93 -12.23 6.75 17.63
C SER A 93 -11.13 5.84 17.08
N ALA A 94 -11.19 4.53 17.35
CA ALA A 94 -10.26 3.55 16.79
C ALA A 94 -10.30 3.57 15.25
N SER A 95 -11.50 3.68 14.66
CA SER A 95 -11.70 3.83 13.21
C SER A 95 -10.92 5.01 12.65
N THR A 96 -11.04 6.19 13.29
CA THR A 96 -10.35 7.41 12.86
C THR A 96 -8.83 7.22 12.81
N GLY A 97 -8.26 6.64 13.87
CA GLY A 97 -6.82 6.34 13.92
C GLY A 97 -6.40 5.30 12.88
N LEU A 98 -7.17 4.22 12.74
CA LEU A 98 -6.89 3.13 11.79
C LEU A 98 -7.01 3.59 10.33
N SER A 99 -7.97 4.46 10.01
CA SER A 99 -8.10 5.09 8.70
C SER A 99 -6.88 5.91 8.34
N ALA A 100 -6.37 6.74 9.26
CA ALA A 100 -5.15 7.51 9.04
C ALA A 100 -3.92 6.61 8.85
N PHE A 101 -3.81 5.55 9.65
CA PHE A 101 -2.75 4.54 9.49
C PHE A 101 -2.85 3.80 8.15
N ALA A 102 -4.06 3.40 7.75
CA ALA A 102 -4.30 2.69 6.50
C ALA A 102 -3.95 3.59 5.30
N ALA A 103 -4.31 4.88 5.33
CA ALA A 103 -3.94 5.82 4.28
C ALA A 103 -2.42 5.97 4.15
N TRP A 104 -1.72 6.12 5.29
CA TRP A 104 -0.25 6.14 5.33
C TRP A 104 0.35 4.86 4.74
N ALA A 105 -0.15 3.70 5.17
CA ALA A 105 0.39 2.41 4.75
C ALA A 105 0.13 2.18 3.25
N THR A 106 -1.08 2.44 2.77
CA THR A 106 -1.44 2.31 1.36
C THR A 106 -0.62 3.26 0.49
N ALA A 107 -0.40 4.51 0.93
CA ALA A 107 0.46 5.45 0.22
C ALA A 107 1.90 4.94 0.06
N ARG A 108 2.45 4.20 1.04
CA ARG A 108 3.77 3.55 0.90
C ARG A 108 3.78 2.39 -0.09
N GLU A 109 2.67 1.68 -0.23
CA GLU A 109 2.55 0.65 -1.26
C GLU A 109 2.42 1.30 -2.66
N LEU A 110 1.68 2.42 -2.78
CA LEU A 110 1.51 3.12 -4.05
C LEU A 110 2.73 3.95 -4.46
N ASP A 111 3.55 4.41 -3.53
CA ASP A 111 4.72 5.25 -3.81
C ASP A 111 5.90 4.89 -2.90
N PRO A 112 6.53 3.72 -3.12
CA PRO A 112 7.53 3.18 -2.20
C PRO A 112 8.79 4.05 -2.08
N ASP A 113 9.15 4.79 -3.13
CA ASP A 113 10.35 5.63 -3.18
C ASP A 113 10.20 6.95 -2.38
N HIS A 114 8.96 7.40 -2.12
CA HIS A 114 8.71 8.72 -1.54
C HIS A 114 7.97 8.61 -0.20
N PRO A 115 8.70 8.49 0.93
CA PRO A 115 8.07 8.41 2.26
C PRO A 115 7.27 9.68 2.62
N MET A 116 7.53 10.81 1.95
CA MET A 116 6.75 12.03 2.12
C MET A 116 5.30 11.87 1.65
N THR A 117 5.04 11.03 0.65
CA THR A 117 3.69 10.72 0.16
C THR A 117 2.84 10.13 1.28
N ALA A 118 3.39 9.16 2.01
CA ALA A 118 2.73 8.55 3.17
C ALA A 118 2.55 9.53 4.32
N ASN A 119 3.58 10.33 4.61
CA ASN A 119 3.51 11.33 5.67
C ASN A 119 2.50 12.45 5.38
N ALA A 120 2.20 12.74 4.11
CA ALA A 120 1.17 13.68 3.71
C ALA A 120 -0.24 13.06 3.77
N ALA A 121 -0.39 11.79 3.37
CA ALA A 121 -1.67 11.10 3.40
C ALA A 121 -2.26 11.00 4.81
N LEU A 122 -1.41 10.73 5.81
CA LEU A 122 -1.81 10.55 7.21
C LEU A 122 -2.60 11.74 7.80
N PRO A 123 -2.05 12.97 7.87
CA PRO A 123 -2.75 14.11 8.46
C PRO A 123 -3.96 14.52 7.64
N VAL A 124 -3.94 14.34 6.32
CA VAL A 124 -5.09 14.65 5.45
C VAL A 124 -6.26 13.70 5.76
N THR A 125 -6.02 12.38 5.79
CA THR A 125 -7.07 11.42 6.16
C THR A 125 -7.58 11.66 7.57
N LEU A 126 -6.67 11.95 8.52
CA LEU A 126 -7.07 12.26 9.90
C LEU A 126 -7.99 13.50 9.96
N ALA A 127 -7.60 14.59 9.30
CA ALA A 127 -8.40 15.82 9.28
C ALA A 127 -9.78 15.57 8.66
N LEU A 128 -9.83 14.88 7.52
CA LEU A 128 -11.10 14.55 6.85
C LEU A 128 -11.96 13.64 7.73
N ALA A 129 -11.39 12.59 8.32
CA ALA A 129 -12.11 11.68 9.20
C ALA A 129 -12.65 12.37 10.47
N LEU A 130 -11.96 13.37 11.01
CA LEU A 130 -12.44 14.18 12.15
C LEU A 130 -13.57 15.14 11.78
N LEU A 131 -13.61 15.63 10.54
CA LEU A 131 -14.68 16.51 10.04
C LEU A 131 -15.97 15.75 9.70
N GLU A 132 -15.87 14.45 9.45
CA GLU A 132 -17.05 13.64 9.19
C GLU A 132 -17.95 13.48 10.41
N LYS A 133 -19.25 13.25 10.16
CA LYS A 133 -20.22 13.00 11.24
C LYS A 133 -19.97 11.65 11.89
N GLU A 134 -20.28 11.54 13.18
CA GLU A 134 -20.18 10.27 13.90
C GLU A 134 -21.00 9.18 13.19
N GLU A 135 -20.41 7.99 13.14
CA GLU A 135 -20.97 6.81 12.50
C GLU A 135 -21.55 5.89 13.55
N ASN A 136 -22.52 5.07 13.15
CA ASN A 136 -22.84 3.91 13.95
C ASN A 136 -21.65 2.91 13.94
N THR A 137 -21.58 2.06 14.96
CA THR A 137 -20.49 1.11 15.16
C THR A 137 -20.27 0.17 13.97
N ALA A 138 -21.35 -0.28 13.32
CA ALA A 138 -21.28 -1.21 12.20
C ALA A 138 -20.66 -0.55 10.95
N GLN A 139 -21.04 0.70 10.66
CA GLN A 139 -20.49 1.48 9.55
C GLN A 139 -19.00 1.77 9.79
N ALA A 140 -18.63 2.17 11.01
CA ALA A 140 -17.23 2.39 11.36
C ALA A 140 -16.39 1.12 11.15
N ALA A 141 -16.88 -0.04 11.60
CA ALA A 141 -16.20 -1.31 11.38
C ALA A 141 -16.09 -1.67 9.89
N GLY A 142 -17.15 -1.46 9.10
CA GLY A 142 -17.14 -1.66 7.66
C GLY A 142 -16.11 -0.78 6.94
N ASN A 143 -16.02 0.49 7.31
CA ASN A 143 -15.08 1.44 6.71
C ASN A 143 -13.61 1.07 7.01
N ILE A 144 -13.30 0.68 8.26
CA ILE A 144 -11.97 0.16 8.61
C ILE A 144 -11.65 -1.08 7.79
N LEU A 145 -12.60 -2.02 7.70
CA LEU A 145 -12.41 -3.24 6.95
C LEU A 145 -12.12 -2.95 5.48
N ALA A 146 -12.87 -2.05 4.85
CA ALA A 146 -12.62 -1.62 3.47
C ALA A 146 -11.20 -1.04 3.28
N ALA A 147 -10.74 -0.23 4.23
CA ALA A 147 -9.38 0.34 4.19
C ALA A 147 -8.29 -0.73 4.35
N LEU A 148 -8.45 -1.67 5.27
CA LEU A 148 -7.51 -2.78 5.48
C LEU A 148 -7.50 -3.76 4.31
N VAL A 149 -8.66 -3.99 3.69
CA VAL A 149 -8.80 -4.78 2.46
C VAL A 149 -7.98 -4.13 1.34
N ALA A 150 -8.18 -2.83 1.09
CA ALA A 150 -7.44 -2.10 0.07
C ALA A 150 -5.92 -2.14 0.30
N LEU A 151 -5.48 -1.95 1.55
CA LEU A 151 -4.07 -2.06 1.92
C LEU A 151 -3.51 -3.47 1.66
N SER A 152 -4.22 -4.52 2.08
CA SER A 152 -3.80 -5.91 1.91
C SER A 152 -3.68 -6.26 0.42
N SER A 153 -4.65 -5.85 -0.39
CA SER A 153 -4.64 -6.04 -1.84
C SER A 153 -3.50 -5.30 -2.54
N ALA A 154 -3.24 -4.04 -2.17
CA ALA A 154 -2.10 -3.29 -2.69
C ALA A 154 -0.76 -3.94 -2.32
N ARG A 155 -0.60 -4.43 -1.09
CA ARG A 155 0.61 -5.11 -0.63
C ARG A 155 0.89 -6.41 -1.40
N ILE A 156 -0.15 -7.23 -1.60
CA ILE A 156 0.00 -8.46 -2.41
C ILE A 156 0.38 -8.15 -3.85
N LEU A 157 -0.23 -7.12 -4.44
CA LEU A 157 0.02 -6.80 -5.84
C LEU A 157 1.41 -6.18 -6.05
N THR A 158 1.81 -5.24 -5.21
CA THR A 158 3.16 -4.62 -5.21
C THR A 158 4.28 -5.61 -4.88
N ALA A 159 3.97 -6.69 -4.14
CA ALA A 159 4.95 -7.62 -3.58
C ALA A 159 6.02 -6.91 -2.73
N SER A 160 5.67 -5.81 -2.06
CA SER A 160 6.62 -4.97 -1.31
C SER A 160 7.34 -5.71 -0.16
N VAL A 161 6.73 -6.78 0.35
CA VAL A 161 7.35 -7.63 1.38
C VAL A 161 8.45 -8.54 0.80
N GLY A 162 8.45 -8.80 -0.52
CA GLY A 162 9.41 -9.71 -1.17
C GLY A 162 9.10 -11.19 -0.93
N ARG A 163 7.81 -11.55 -0.81
CA ARG A 163 7.34 -12.92 -0.60
C ARG A 163 6.18 -13.24 -1.54
N VAL A 164 6.15 -14.48 -2.04
CA VAL A 164 5.00 -15.02 -2.78
C VAL A 164 3.81 -15.17 -1.82
N PRO A 165 2.58 -14.79 -2.21
CA PRO A 165 1.41 -14.95 -1.35
C PRO A 165 1.18 -16.43 -0.99
N SER A 166 1.26 -16.73 0.31
CA SER A 166 1.04 -18.08 0.83
C SER A 166 -0.45 -18.46 0.77
N ALA A 167 -0.76 -19.75 0.96
CA ALA A 167 -2.14 -20.21 1.07
C ALA A 167 -2.89 -19.52 2.23
N THR A 168 -2.19 -19.21 3.33
CA THR A 168 -2.78 -18.48 4.46
C THR A 168 -3.05 -17.02 4.12
N ASP A 169 -2.19 -16.37 3.33
CA ASP A 169 -2.45 -15.00 2.83
C ASP A 169 -3.67 -14.98 1.91
N GLN A 170 -3.79 -15.96 1.01
CA GLN A 170 -4.93 -16.10 0.10
C GLN A 170 -6.24 -16.33 0.86
N ALA A 171 -6.22 -17.20 1.88
CA ALA A 171 -7.38 -17.44 2.74
C ALA A 171 -7.77 -16.18 3.53
N ALA A 172 -6.79 -15.44 4.06
CA ALA A 172 -7.04 -14.17 4.75
C ALA A 172 -7.67 -13.12 3.82
N LEU A 173 -7.17 -13.00 2.59
CA LEU A 173 -7.74 -12.13 1.56
C LEU A 173 -9.17 -12.53 1.16
N ALA A 174 -9.43 -13.83 1.01
CA ALA A 174 -10.78 -14.33 0.73
C ALA A 174 -11.74 -14.03 1.90
N ALA A 175 -11.29 -14.23 3.14
CA ALA A 175 -12.07 -13.88 4.33
C ALA A 175 -12.35 -12.38 4.40
N GLN A 176 -11.35 -11.53 4.09
CA GLN A 176 -11.52 -10.08 3.99
C GLN A 176 -12.55 -9.69 2.92
N ALA A 177 -12.54 -10.33 1.75
CA ALA A 177 -13.53 -10.12 0.70
C ALA A 177 -14.96 -10.47 1.18
N VAL A 178 -15.13 -11.64 1.80
CA VAL A 178 -16.43 -12.09 2.33
C VAL A 178 -16.93 -11.15 3.42
N MET A 179 -16.08 -10.81 4.40
CA MET A 179 -16.46 -9.87 5.47
C MET A 179 -16.78 -8.48 4.91
N GLY A 180 -16.01 -8.01 3.92
CA GLY A 180 -16.24 -6.73 3.26
C GLY A 180 -17.61 -6.71 2.57
N ALA A 181 -17.92 -7.77 1.81
CA ALA A 181 -19.22 -7.90 1.15
C ALA A 181 -20.37 -7.99 2.17
N ALA A 182 -20.19 -8.73 3.27
CA ALA A 182 -21.17 -8.83 4.34
C ALA A 182 -21.39 -7.49 5.08
N ALA A 183 -20.36 -6.65 5.15
CA ALA A 183 -20.44 -5.29 5.70
C ALA A 183 -20.94 -4.24 4.69
N GLY A 184 -21.42 -4.67 3.51
CA GLY A 184 -21.90 -3.79 2.45
C GLY A 184 -20.80 -3.03 1.70
N GLN A 185 -19.53 -3.42 1.85
CA GLN A 185 -18.36 -2.78 1.25
C GLN A 185 -17.94 -3.46 -0.05
N HIS A 186 -18.89 -3.58 -0.98
CA HIS A 186 -18.74 -4.35 -2.21
C HIS A 186 -17.56 -3.93 -3.11
N ALA A 187 -17.29 -2.63 -3.25
CA ALA A 187 -16.17 -2.17 -4.05
C ALA A 187 -14.82 -2.62 -3.47
N ALA A 188 -14.66 -2.50 -2.14
CA ALA A 188 -13.48 -2.99 -1.44
C ALA A 188 -13.38 -4.52 -1.49
N ALA A 189 -14.51 -5.23 -1.33
CA ALA A 189 -14.57 -6.69 -1.34
C ALA A 189 -14.06 -7.34 -2.64
N LEU A 190 -14.05 -6.61 -3.76
CA LEU A 190 -13.50 -7.09 -5.03
C LEU A 190 -11.97 -6.95 -5.13
N LEU A 191 -11.37 -6.05 -4.36
CA LEU A 191 -9.93 -5.76 -4.44
C LEU A 191 -9.05 -6.98 -4.15
N PRO A 192 -9.35 -7.85 -3.16
CA PRO A 192 -8.57 -9.06 -2.94
C PRO A 192 -8.51 -9.97 -4.16
N GLY A 193 -9.67 -10.29 -4.74
CA GLY A 193 -9.74 -11.15 -5.93
C GLY A 193 -9.04 -10.53 -7.13
N ALA A 194 -9.24 -9.22 -7.37
CA ALA A 194 -8.56 -8.49 -8.44
C ALA A 194 -7.04 -8.47 -8.24
N SER A 195 -6.55 -8.24 -7.02
CA SER A 195 -5.11 -8.25 -6.73
C SER A 195 -4.46 -9.61 -6.97
N LEU A 196 -5.12 -10.71 -6.58
CA LEU A 196 -4.64 -12.06 -6.82
C LEU A 196 -4.66 -12.39 -8.32
N ALA A 197 -5.72 -12.00 -9.04
CA ALA A 197 -5.83 -12.21 -10.49
C ALA A 197 -4.75 -11.46 -11.27
N LEU A 198 -4.50 -10.19 -10.91
CA LEU A 198 -3.44 -9.37 -11.53
C LEU A 198 -2.04 -9.89 -11.18
N SER A 199 -1.84 -10.36 -9.94
CA SER A 199 -0.55 -10.95 -9.51
C SER A 199 -0.25 -12.27 -10.21
N ALA A 200 -1.27 -13.09 -10.50
CA ALA A 200 -1.12 -14.34 -11.25
C ALA A 200 -0.76 -14.14 -12.73
N GLN A 201 -1.03 -12.96 -13.29
CA GLN A 201 -0.67 -12.60 -14.67
C GLN A 201 0.77 -12.10 -14.81
N GLN A 202 1.46 -11.86 -13.69
CA GLN A 202 2.85 -11.41 -13.73
C GLN A 202 3.78 -12.58 -14.08
N ASN A 203 4.85 -12.28 -14.82
CA ASN A 203 5.89 -13.25 -15.17
C ASN A 203 7.16 -13.00 -14.33
N ASP A 204 7.02 -12.91 -13.01
CA ASP A 204 8.14 -12.69 -12.09
C ASP A 204 8.14 -13.69 -10.93
N GLU A 205 9.16 -13.60 -10.06
CA GLU A 205 9.35 -14.51 -8.93
C GLU A 205 8.27 -14.41 -7.84
N PHE A 206 7.47 -13.33 -7.84
CA PHE A 206 6.40 -13.07 -6.88
C PHE A 206 5.01 -13.42 -7.42
N ALA A 207 4.93 -13.86 -8.68
CA ALA A 207 3.68 -14.22 -9.32
C ALA A 207 2.98 -15.39 -8.61
N LEU A 208 1.66 -15.27 -8.49
CA LEU A 208 0.84 -16.32 -7.90
C LEU A 208 0.69 -17.46 -8.90
N LYS A 209 1.24 -18.64 -8.58
CA LYS A 209 1.21 -19.81 -9.48
C LYS A 209 -0.15 -20.50 -9.57
N GLU A 210 -0.99 -20.37 -8.55
CA GLU A 210 -2.31 -21.01 -8.49
C GLU A 210 -3.42 -19.96 -8.38
N SER A 211 -4.29 -19.87 -9.38
CA SER A 211 -5.25 -18.76 -9.54
C SER A 211 -6.67 -19.05 -9.07
N TRP A 212 -6.96 -20.26 -8.57
CA TRP A 212 -8.33 -20.67 -8.21
C TRP A 212 -8.92 -19.80 -7.09
N SER A 213 -8.08 -19.33 -6.16
CA SER A 213 -8.46 -18.43 -5.08
C SER A 213 -8.86 -17.03 -5.57
N ALA A 214 -8.29 -16.58 -6.69
CA ALA A 214 -8.62 -15.29 -7.29
C ALA A 214 -10.06 -15.28 -7.84
N ALA A 215 -10.45 -16.35 -8.54
CA ALA A 215 -11.81 -16.52 -9.04
C ALA A 215 -12.84 -16.60 -7.88
N ALA A 216 -12.53 -17.38 -6.83
CA ALA A 216 -13.40 -17.51 -5.67
C ALA A 216 -13.60 -16.17 -4.94
N ALA A 217 -12.52 -15.41 -4.70
CA ALA A 217 -12.60 -14.10 -4.05
C ALA A 217 -13.34 -13.07 -4.90
N LEU A 218 -13.16 -13.07 -6.23
CA LEU A 218 -13.93 -12.21 -7.14
C LEU A 218 -15.42 -12.52 -7.08
N ILE A 219 -15.81 -13.80 -7.19
CA ILE A 219 -17.21 -14.22 -7.13
C ILE A 219 -17.86 -13.79 -5.82
N ALA A 220 -17.16 -13.98 -4.69
CA ALA A 220 -17.64 -13.59 -3.37
C ALA A 220 -17.94 -12.08 -3.26
N GLY A 221 -17.13 -11.22 -3.90
CA GLY A 221 -17.38 -9.78 -3.92
C GLY A 221 -18.44 -9.35 -4.94
N LEU A 222 -18.51 -10.02 -6.09
CA LEU A 222 -19.31 -9.58 -7.24
C LEU A 222 -20.81 -9.88 -7.08
N LEU A 223 -21.16 -11.05 -6.52
CA LEU A 223 -22.55 -11.49 -6.41
C LEU A 223 -23.39 -10.52 -5.55
N PRO A 224 -22.94 -10.07 -4.36
CA PRO A 224 -23.70 -9.11 -3.56
C PRO A 224 -23.72 -7.71 -4.17
N ALA A 225 -22.67 -7.32 -4.91
CA ALA A 225 -22.59 -6.02 -5.57
C ALA A 225 -23.68 -5.85 -6.64
N LEU A 226 -23.92 -6.90 -7.45
CA LEU A 226 -24.93 -6.89 -8.51
C LEU A 226 -26.36 -6.83 -7.97
N LEU A 227 -26.59 -7.32 -6.75
CA LEU A 227 -27.90 -7.37 -6.11
C LEU A 227 -28.23 -6.11 -5.32
N SER A 228 -27.24 -5.23 -5.12
CA SER A 228 -27.37 -4.08 -4.23
C SER A 228 -27.85 -2.84 -4.98
N THR A 229 -29.07 -2.40 -4.71
CA THR A 229 -29.60 -1.11 -5.16
C THR A 229 -29.34 -0.03 -4.12
N HIS A 230 -28.28 0.75 -4.29
CA HIS A 230 -27.98 1.85 -3.38
C HIS A 230 -28.55 3.18 -3.90
N ALA A 231 -29.23 3.90 -3.01
CA ALA A 231 -29.61 5.28 -3.28
C ALA A 231 -28.36 6.18 -3.20
N PRO A 232 -28.22 7.15 -4.12
CA PRO A 232 -27.08 8.05 -4.11
C PRO A 232 -27.00 8.81 -2.78
N GLY A 233 -25.86 8.68 -2.10
CA GLY A 233 -25.55 9.45 -0.89
C GLY A 233 -25.39 10.93 -1.20
N LYS A 234 -25.54 11.79 -0.18
CA LYS A 234 -25.20 13.22 -0.32
C LYS A 234 -23.68 13.35 -0.49
N ALA A 235 -23.26 14.19 -1.44
CA ALA A 235 -21.84 14.49 -1.63
C ALA A 235 -21.22 15.07 -0.35
N GLY A 236 -20.16 14.43 0.12
CA GLY A 236 -19.34 14.84 1.25
C GLY A 236 -17.87 14.96 0.85
N MET A 237 -17.01 15.10 1.86
CA MET A 237 -15.58 15.30 1.66
C MET A 237 -14.89 14.06 1.06
N ALA A 238 -15.40 12.86 1.36
CA ALA A 238 -14.88 11.62 0.80
C ALA A 238 -15.14 11.53 -0.71
N GLU A 239 -16.31 11.96 -1.19
CA GLU A 239 -16.62 12.05 -2.62
C GLU A 239 -15.70 13.03 -3.34
N LEU A 240 -15.38 14.18 -2.72
CA LEU A 240 -14.42 15.14 -3.26
C LEU A 240 -13.00 14.55 -3.30
N ALA A 241 -12.57 13.83 -2.27
CA ALA A 241 -11.28 13.16 -2.25
C ALA A 241 -11.19 12.07 -3.33
N THR A 242 -12.25 11.27 -3.49
CA THR A 242 -12.35 10.25 -4.55
C THR A 242 -12.33 10.89 -5.93
N ALA A 243 -13.12 11.95 -6.17
CA ALA A 243 -13.12 12.66 -7.43
C ALA A 243 -11.75 13.29 -7.73
N GLY A 244 -11.11 13.91 -6.74
CA GLY A 244 -9.76 14.46 -6.87
C GLY A 244 -8.72 13.40 -7.23
N ALA A 245 -8.78 12.22 -6.58
CA ALA A 245 -7.91 11.10 -6.89
C ALA A 245 -8.11 10.57 -8.32
N LEU A 246 -9.36 10.44 -8.76
CA LEU A 246 -9.70 9.99 -10.12
C LEU A 246 -9.31 11.02 -11.19
N LEU A 247 -9.49 12.31 -10.94
CA LEU A 247 -9.03 13.39 -11.82
C LEU A 247 -7.50 13.42 -11.94
N ALA A 248 -6.80 12.95 -10.91
CA ALA A 248 -5.35 12.80 -10.89
C ALA A 248 -4.85 11.45 -11.44
N ALA A 249 -5.74 10.63 -12.03
CA ALA A 249 -5.38 9.35 -12.63
C ALA A 249 -4.29 9.46 -13.71
N PRO A 250 -4.27 10.45 -14.63
CA PRO A 250 -3.22 10.53 -15.66
C PRO A 250 -1.80 10.57 -15.08
N GLN A 251 -1.60 11.23 -13.93
CA GLN A 251 -0.31 11.32 -13.25
C GLN A 251 0.12 9.98 -12.64
N LEU A 252 -0.85 9.17 -12.21
CA LEU A 252 -0.61 7.85 -11.63
C LEU A 252 -0.34 6.79 -12.70
N LEU A 253 -1.01 6.90 -13.85
CA LEU A 253 -0.90 5.94 -14.95
C LEU A 253 0.42 6.05 -15.72
N GLU A 254 1.17 7.15 -15.57
CA GLU A 254 2.55 7.20 -16.03
C GLU A 254 3.36 6.08 -15.34
N ARG A 255 4.13 5.30 -16.09
CA ARG A 255 5.02 4.30 -15.49
C ARG A 255 6.31 4.98 -15.05
N ARG A 256 6.75 4.71 -13.81
CA ARG A 256 8.03 5.19 -13.28
C ARG A 256 8.88 4.03 -12.82
N ALA A 257 10.18 4.15 -13.01
CA ALA A 257 11.13 3.24 -12.39
C ALA A 257 11.01 3.34 -10.87
N VAL A 258 11.04 2.20 -10.21
CA VAL A 258 11.00 2.11 -8.74
C VAL A 258 12.37 1.66 -8.28
N SER A 259 12.94 2.39 -7.31
CA SER A 259 14.29 2.11 -6.79
C SER A 259 14.28 1.35 -5.46
N SER A 260 13.14 1.39 -4.76
CA SER A 260 12.98 0.79 -3.44
C SER A 260 13.13 -0.72 -3.47
N GLU A 261 13.84 -1.24 -2.48
CA GLU A 261 13.97 -2.67 -2.24
C GLU A 261 12.72 -3.22 -1.53
N THR A 262 12.47 -4.51 -1.74
CA THR A 262 11.50 -5.26 -0.94
C THR A 262 11.95 -5.33 0.53
N ASP A 263 11.02 -5.52 1.46
CA ASP A 263 11.36 -5.62 2.90
C ASP A 263 12.30 -6.80 3.21
N ALA A 264 12.27 -7.85 2.40
CA ALA A 264 13.20 -8.97 2.50
C ALA A 264 14.63 -8.63 2.01
N GLY A 265 14.82 -7.51 1.28
CA GLY A 265 16.13 -7.02 0.83
C GLY A 265 16.77 -7.86 -0.29
N HIS A 266 15.99 -8.64 -1.03
CA HIS A 266 16.50 -9.56 -2.05
C HIS A 266 16.37 -9.03 -3.48
N SER A 267 15.40 -8.15 -3.71
CA SER A 267 15.13 -7.56 -5.03
C SER A 267 14.45 -6.20 -4.92
N THR A 268 14.56 -5.40 -5.98
CA THR A 268 13.86 -4.13 -6.15
C THR A 268 12.38 -4.37 -6.45
N ILE A 269 11.50 -3.52 -5.91
CA ILE A 269 10.07 -3.58 -6.19
C ILE A 269 9.83 -3.32 -7.68
N SER A 270 9.02 -4.17 -8.32
CA SER A 270 8.70 -4.04 -9.75
C SER A 270 7.85 -2.81 -10.03
N SER A 271 8.31 -1.97 -10.97
CA SER A 271 7.54 -0.82 -11.45
C SER A 271 6.19 -1.21 -12.07
N GLU A 272 6.12 -2.39 -12.70
CA GLU A 272 4.88 -2.91 -13.28
C GLU A 272 3.86 -3.22 -12.19
N ARG A 273 4.30 -3.85 -11.10
CA ARG A 273 3.46 -4.18 -9.95
C ARG A 273 2.92 -2.94 -9.24
N VAL A 274 3.75 -1.91 -9.10
CA VAL A 274 3.31 -0.61 -8.55
C VAL A 274 2.28 0.05 -9.48
N HIS A 275 2.51 0.04 -10.79
CA HIS A 275 1.56 0.56 -11.77
C HIS A 275 0.21 -0.19 -11.74
N LEU A 276 0.23 -1.52 -11.64
CA LEU A 276 -0.99 -2.31 -11.47
C LEU A 276 -1.69 -2.01 -10.15
N SER A 277 -0.95 -1.66 -9.10
CA SER A 277 -1.51 -1.22 -7.83
C SER A 277 -2.18 0.15 -7.91
N HIS A 278 -1.66 1.07 -8.74
CA HIS A 278 -2.37 2.31 -9.07
C HIS A 278 -3.67 2.03 -9.83
N LEU A 279 -3.65 1.13 -10.81
CA LEU A 279 -4.85 0.73 -11.55
C LEU A 279 -5.88 0.07 -10.63
N LEU A 280 -5.45 -0.82 -9.73
CA LEU A 280 -6.31 -1.45 -8.72
C LEU A 280 -6.94 -0.40 -7.79
N ALA A 281 -6.15 0.56 -7.30
CA ALA A 281 -6.63 1.64 -6.44
C ALA A 281 -7.66 2.53 -7.17
N LEU A 282 -7.35 2.97 -8.39
CA LEU A 282 -8.26 3.78 -9.21
C LEU A 282 -9.54 3.03 -9.58
N GLY A 283 -9.44 1.75 -9.95
CA GLY A 283 -10.60 0.89 -10.23
C GLY A 283 -11.49 0.71 -9.00
N GLY A 284 -10.87 0.49 -7.83
CA GLY A 284 -11.57 0.46 -6.55
C GLY A 284 -12.31 1.75 -6.25
N LEU A 285 -11.64 2.89 -6.39
CA LEU A 285 -12.21 4.23 -6.17
C LEU A 285 -13.37 4.55 -7.12
N ALA A 286 -13.22 4.25 -8.41
CA ALA A 286 -14.27 4.44 -9.40
C ALA A 286 -15.50 3.61 -9.05
N LEU A 287 -15.30 2.33 -8.74
CA LEU A 287 -16.39 1.44 -8.37
C LEU A 287 -17.08 1.86 -7.06
N GLY A 288 -16.32 2.24 -6.05
CA GLY A 288 -16.91 2.71 -4.80
C GLY A 288 -17.64 4.03 -4.96
N GLY A 289 -17.18 4.93 -5.82
CA GLY A 289 -17.93 6.13 -6.22
C GLY A 289 -19.29 5.78 -6.84
N VAL A 290 -19.32 4.83 -7.78
CA VAL A 290 -20.56 4.34 -8.41
C VAL A 290 -21.50 3.67 -7.40
N LEU A 291 -20.95 2.91 -6.45
CA LEU A 291 -21.73 2.20 -5.42
C LEU A 291 -22.06 3.07 -4.19
N GLY A 292 -21.67 4.36 -4.18
CA GLY A 292 -21.91 5.26 -3.04
C GLY A 292 -21.10 4.93 -1.77
N GLN A 293 -19.97 4.25 -1.92
CA GLN A 293 -19.06 3.79 -0.86
C GLN A 293 -17.83 4.68 -0.69
N SER A 294 -17.83 5.90 -1.23
CA SER A 294 -16.70 6.84 -1.18
C SER A 294 -16.15 7.04 0.22
N ARG A 295 -17.02 7.10 1.24
CA ARG A 295 -16.64 7.25 2.65
C ARG A 295 -15.73 6.13 3.15
N ALA A 296 -16.10 4.87 2.87
CA ALA A 296 -15.29 3.70 3.24
C ALA A 296 -13.92 3.67 2.54
N GLN A 297 -13.83 4.35 1.40
CA GLN A 297 -12.62 4.44 0.58
C GLN A 297 -11.78 5.68 0.87
N LEU A 298 -12.17 6.53 1.83
CA LEU A 298 -11.44 7.76 2.15
C LEU A 298 -9.92 7.53 2.33
N PRO A 299 -9.45 6.50 3.06
CA PRO A 299 -8.01 6.23 3.18
C PRO A 299 -7.33 5.93 1.83
N LEU A 300 -7.98 5.14 0.97
CA LEU A 300 -7.48 4.81 -0.37
C LEU A 300 -7.47 6.04 -1.28
N ALA A 301 -8.52 6.87 -1.22
CA ALA A 301 -8.65 8.09 -2.00
C ALA A 301 -7.54 9.08 -1.65
N VAL A 302 -7.32 9.32 -0.36
CA VAL A 302 -6.27 10.24 0.10
C VAL A 302 -4.87 9.70 -0.21
N ALA A 303 -4.62 8.40 -0.04
CA ALA A 303 -3.35 7.79 -0.43
C ALA A 303 -3.05 7.96 -1.93
N THR A 304 -4.07 7.73 -2.76
CA THR A 304 -4.00 7.85 -4.22
C THR A 304 -3.76 9.31 -4.64
N LEU A 305 -4.50 10.25 -4.03
CA LEU A 305 -4.34 11.68 -4.29
C LEU A 305 -2.97 12.20 -3.86
N ALA A 306 -2.50 11.84 -2.66
CA ALA A 306 -1.18 12.23 -2.17
C ALA A 306 -0.08 11.74 -3.12
N THR A 307 -0.19 10.49 -3.59
CA THR A 307 0.74 9.91 -4.57
C THR A 307 0.76 10.71 -5.86
N ALA A 308 -0.42 11.06 -6.40
CA ALA A 308 -0.50 11.82 -7.64
C ALA A 308 0.10 13.23 -7.52
N VAL A 309 -0.12 13.90 -6.38
CA VAL A 309 0.41 15.24 -6.09
C VAL A 309 1.93 15.21 -6.02
N MET A 310 2.51 14.27 -5.27
CA MET A 310 3.97 14.14 -5.14
C MET A 310 4.63 13.85 -6.48
N ARG A 311 4.05 12.92 -7.25
CA ARG A 311 4.54 12.58 -8.58
C ARG A 311 4.53 13.75 -9.55
N ARG A 312 3.51 14.62 -9.47
CA ARG A 312 3.44 15.85 -10.28
C ARG A 312 4.54 16.85 -9.91
N GLY A 313 4.80 17.04 -8.62
CA GLY A 313 5.86 17.94 -8.14
C GLY A 313 7.25 17.54 -8.66
N GLU A 314 7.56 16.24 -8.67
CA GLU A 314 8.82 15.73 -9.24
C GLU A 314 8.94 15.95 -10.74
N ALA A 315 7.85 15.76 -11.49
CA ALA A 315 7.87 15.97 -12.94
C ALA A 315 8.16 17.45 -13.26
N GLN A 316 7.59 18.38 -12.49
CA GLN A 316 7.85 19.81 -12.61
C GLN A 316 9.27 20.20 -12.19
N ALA A 317 9.86 19.51 -11.22
CA ALA A 317 11.23 19.78 -10.79
C ALA A 317 12.29 19.32 -11.82
N ARG A 318 11.92 18.46 -12.78
CA ARG A 318 12.82 17.97 -13.84
C ARG A 318 12.73 18.76 -15.15
N SER A 319 11.69 19.56 -15.34
CA SER A 319 11.47 20.41 -16.52
C SER A 319 12.11 21.78 -16.37
#